data_AF-A0A2E8Y795-F1
#
_entry.id   AF-A0A2E8Y795-F1
#
_cell.length_a   1.000
_cell.length_b   1.000
_cell.length_c   1.000
_cell.angle_alpha   90.00
_cell.angle_beta   90.00
_cell.angle_gamma   90.00
#
_symmetry.space_group_name_H-M   'P 1'
#
loop_
_entity.id
_entity.type
_entity.pdbx_description
1 polymer ?
#
loop_
_entity_poly.entity_id
_entity_poly.type
_entity_poly.pdbx_seq_one_letter_code
_entity_poly.pdbx_strand_id
1 'polypeptide(L)'
;MGSKEGVNLITGSATYLGIDDLRVHSISDINSALRRVPGVYVRPEDGYGNFPNISLRGIDMGRSSKVTIMEDGILAAPAPF
;
A
#
# COMPACT_ATOMS: atom_id res chain seq x y z
N MET A 1 10.43 -12.24 -2.57
CA MET A 1 9.64 -11.51 -1.57
C MET A 1 8.37 -11.04 -2.26
N GLY A 2 7.26 -11.77 -2.11
CA GLY A 2 6.02 -11.52 -2.89
C GLY A 2 4.97 -12.61 -2.77
N SER A 3 5.04 -13.42 -1.72
CA SER A 3 4.09 -14.49 -1.43
C SER A 3 3.81 -14.52 0.07
N LYS A 4 2.75 -15.22 0.47
CA LYS A 4 2.35 -15.38 1.86
C LYS A 4 3.45 -16.06 2.70
N GLU A 5 4.13 -17.04 2.12
CA GLU A 5 5.25 -17.76 2.74
C GLU A 5 6.48 -16.86 2.86
N GLY A 6 6.75 -16.06 1.83
CA GLY A 6 7.89 -15.16 1.78
C GLY A 6 7.87 -14.08 2.86
N VAL A 7 6.68 -13.64 3.31
CA VAL A 7 6.56 -12.65 4.40
C VAL A 7 7.14 -13.16 5.71
N ASN A 8 6.96 -14.45 6.02
CA ASN A 8 7.44 -15.04 7.27
C ASN A 8 8.98 -15.14 7.34
N LEU A 9 9.65 -15.02 6.20
CA LEU A 9 11.12 -15.06 6.11
C LEU A 9 11.76 -13.67 6.23
N ILE A 10 10.97 -12.60 6.25
CA ILE A 10 11.47 -11.23 6.34
C ILE A 10 11.73 -10.88 7.80
N THR A 11 12.97 -10.50 8.11
CA THR A 11 13.29 -9.88 9.40
C THR A 11 12.71 -8.47 9.45
N GLY A 12 11.66 -8.27 10.23
CA GLY A 12 11.01 -6.97 10.41
C GLY A 12 9.48 -7.04 10.29
N SER A 13 8.85 -5.93 9.94
CA SER A 13 7.40 -5.84 9.74
C SER A 13 7.07 -5.92 8.26
N ALA A 14 6.31 -6.92 7.86
CA ALA A 14 5.82 -7.08 6.49
C ALA A 14 4.39 -7.63 6.51
N THR A 15 3.61 -7.28 5.49
CA THR A 15 2.26 -7.80 5.28
C THR A 15 2.09 -8.05 3.79
N TYR A 16 1.51 -9.20 3.45
CA TYR A 16 1.17 -9.56 2.07
C TYR A 16 -0.35 -9.69 1.98
N LEU A 17 -0.92 -9.03 0.98
CA LEU A 17 -2.32 -9.15 0.62
C LEU A 17 -2.39 -9.90 -0.72
N GLY A 18 -2.93 -11.11 -0.69
CA GLY A 18 -3.19 -11.91 -1.88
C GLY A 18 -4.59 -11.68 -2.43
N ILE A 19 -4.88 -12.30 -3.58
CA ILE A 19 -6.19 -12.17 -4.23
C ILE A 19 -7.34 -12.69 -3.35
N ASP A 20 -7.09 -13.74 -2.56
CA ASP A 20 -8.10 -14.32 -1.68
C ASP A 20 -8.48 -13.35 -0.55
N ASP A 21 -7.51 -12.60 -0.01
CA ASP A 21 -7.76 -11.58 1.02
C ASP A 21 -8.64 -10.43 0.50
N LEU A 22 -8.52 -10.12 -0.79
CA LEU A 22 -9.32 -9.09 -1.46
C LEU A 22 -10.74 -9.59 -1.78
N ARG A 23 -10.88 -10.84 -2.23
CA ARG A 23 -12.17 -11.44 -2.63
C ARG A 23 -13.12 -11.66 -1.46
N VAL A 24 -12.62 -12.02 -0.28
CA VAL A 24 -13.48 -12.32 0.90
C VAL A 24 -14.43 -11.17 1.26
N HIS A 25 -14.13 -9.95 0.83
CA HIS A 25 -14.97 -8.77 1.10
C HIS A 25 -15.29 -7.94 -0.15
N SER A 26 -15.17 -8.55 -1.34
CA SER A 26 -15.42 -7.87 -2.61
C SER A 26 -14.66 -6.54 -2.74
N ILE A 27 -13.42 -6.47 -2.24
CA ILE A 27 -12.62 -5.25 -2.36
C ILE A 27 -12.21 -5.08 -3.81
N SER A 28 -12.66 -3.97 -4.40
CA SER A 28 -12.32 -3.57 -5.76
C SER A 28 -11.50 -2.28 -5.82
N ASP A 29 -11.22 -1.64 -4.69
CA ASP A 29 -10.45 -0.40 -4.62
C ASP A 29 -9.21 -0.52 -3.71
N ILE A 30 -8.12 0.13 -4.13
CA ILE A 30 -6.82 0.05 -3.47
C ILE A 30 -6.81 0.71 -2.09
N ASN A 31 -7.60 1.77 -1.88
CA ASN A 31 -7.65 2.45 -0.59
C ASN A 31 -8.26 1.55 0.48
N SER A 32 -9.32 0.81 0.14
CA SER A 32 -9.92 -0.18 1.05
C SER A 32 -9.00 -1.36 1.31
N ALA A 33 -8.27 -1.83 0.29
CA ALA A 33 -7.27 -2.89 0.47
C ALA A 33 -6.18 -2.47 1.48
N LEU A 34 -5.58 -1.30 1.26
CA LEU A 34 -4.47 -0.78 2.06
C LEU A 34 -4.87 -0.45 3.51
N ARG A 35 -6.11 0.01 3.76
CA ARG A 35 -6.63 0.27 5.11
C ARG A 35 -6.70 -0.96 6.01
N ARG A 36 -6.60 -2.17 5.45
CA ARG A 36 -6.57 -3.41 6.23
C ARG A 36 -5.23 -3.71 6.85
N VAL A 37 -4.16 -3.11 6.34
CA VAL A 37 -2.80 -3.37 6.81
C VAL A 37 -2.56 -2.52 8.07
N PRO A 38 -2.21 -3.14 9.21
CA PRO A 38 -1.94 -2.40 10.43
C PRO A 38 -0.82 -1.36 10.25
N GLY A 39 -1.06 -0.14 10.73
CA GLY A 39 -0.11 0.96 10.62
C GLY A 39 0.00 1.58 9.22
N VAL A 40 -0.85 1.17 8.26
CA VAL A 40 -1.01 1.83 6.97
C VAL A 40 -2.19 2.80 7.03
N TYR A 41 -1.95 4.05 6.66
CA TYR A 41 -2.95 5.10 6.59
C TYR A 41 -3.09 5.56 5.15
N VAL A 42 -4.33 5.72 4.70
CA VAL A 42 -4.63 6.15 3.33
C VAL A 42 -5.61 7.31 3.33
N ARG A 43 -5.21 8.38 2.66
CA ARG A 43 -6.04 9.57 2.40
C ARG A 43 -6.50 9.52 0.95
N PRO A 44 -7.81 9.43 0.68
CA PRO A 44 -8.32 9.61 -0.67
C PRO A 44 -7.97 11.02 -1.16
N GLU A 45 -7.52 11.13 -2.39
CA GLU A 45 -7.39 12.41 -3.08
C GLU A 45 -8.52 12.54 -4.10
N ASP A 46 -9.11 13.73 -4.20
CA ASP A 46 -10.14 14.01 -5.22
C ASP A 46 -9.45 14.11 -6.59
N GLY A 47 -9.67 13.12 -7.45
CA GLY A 47 -9.10 13.07 -8.80
C GLY A 47 -9.26 11.70 -9.46
N TYR A 48 -9.04 11.65 -10.78
CA TYR A 48 -9.12 10.43 -11.60
C TYR A 48 -7.88 9.50 -11.46
N GLY A 49 -6.89 9.89 -10.66
CA GLY A 49 -5.66 9.13 -10.46
C GLY A 49 -5.75 8.21 -9.24
N ASN A 50 -5.67 6.90 -9.45
CA ASN A 50 -5.60 5.89 -8.39
C ASN A 50 -4.23 5.85 -7.66
N PHE A 51 -3.56 6.99 -7.48
CA PHE A 51 -2.36 7.05 -6.66
C PHE A 51 -2.77 7.32 -5.20
N PRO A 52 -2.85 6.28 -4.34
CA PRO A 52 -3.21 6.48 -2.96
C PRO A 52 -2.16 7.34 -2.26
N ASN A 53 -2.62 8.31 -1.46
CA ASN A 53 -1.77 9.04 -0.54
C ASN A 53 -1.59 8.19 0.73
N ILE A 54 -0.42 7.57 0.85
CA ILE A 54 -0.09 6.54 1.85
C ILE A 54 0.86 7.11 2.90
N SER A 55 0.59 6.81 4.17
CA SER A 55 1.53 6.96 5.28
C SER A 55 1.68 5.66 6.05
N LEU A 56 2.87 5.47 6.62
CA LEU A 56 3.17 4.36 7.52
C LEU A 56 3.42 4.89 8.93
N ARG A 57 2.81 4.25 9.94
CA ARG A 57 3.06 4.51 11.38
C ARG A 57 2.78 5.95 11.81
N GLY A 58 1.84 6.63 11.16
CA GLY A 58 1.35 7.95 11.56
C GLY A 58 2.29 9.11 11.26
N ILE A 59 3.29 8.93 10.41
CA ILE A 59 4.11 10.04 9.90
C ILE A 59 3.29 10.92 8.94
N ASP A 60 3.75 12.14 8.70
CA ASP A 60 3.12 13.02 7.71
C ASP A 60 2.98 12.31 6.35
N MET A 61 1.81 12.43 5.74
CA MET A 61 1.48 11.67 4.53
C MET A 61 2.11 12.29 3.29
N GLY A 62 2.24 13.63 3.24
CA GLY A 62 2.92 14.40 2.20
C GLY A 62 2.90 13.79 0.79
N ARG A 63 1.73 13.35 0.29
CA ARG A 63 1.55 12.65 -1.00
C ARG A 63 2.48 11.44 -1.19
N SER A 64 2.54 10.57 -0.20
CA SER A 64 3.42 9.38 -0.21
C SER A 64 4.93 9.72 -0.27
N SER A 65 5.35 10.96 0.03
CA SER A 65 6.77 11.39 -0.07
C SER A 65 7.74 10.65 0.87
N LYS A 66 7.23 9.95 1.89
CA LYS A 66 8.03 9.20 2.88
C LYS A 66 7.93 7.69 2.72
N VAL A 67 7.29 7.22 1.65
CA VAL A 67 7.17 5.78 1.35
C VAL A 67 7.74 5.49 -0.04
N THR A 68 8.29 4.30 -0.19
CA THR A 68 8.72 3.79 -1.50
C THR A 68 7.61 2.92 -2.05
N ILE A 69 7.10 3.26 -3.23
CA ILE A 69 6.07 2.49 -3.93
C ILE A 69 6.70 1.87 -5.16
N MET A 70 6.34 0.62 -5.44
CA MET A 70 6.83 -0.12 -6.61
C MET A 70 5.68 -0.90 -7.25
N GLU A 71 5.74 -1.03 -8.57
CA GLU A 71 4.90 -1.94 -9.36
C GLU A 71 5.84 -2.87 -10.14
N ASP A 72 5.68 -4.18 -9.96
CA ASP A 72 6.51 -5.21 -10.62
C ASP A 72 8.03 -4.97 -10.53
N GLY A 73 8.48 -4.41 -9.41
CA GLY A 73 9.90 -4.11 -9.14
C GLY A 73 10.39 -2.78 -9.73
N ILE A 74 9.53 -2.01 -10.39
CA ILE A 74 9.81 -0.67 -10.89
C ILE A 74 9.32 0.36 -9.87
N LEU A 75 10.15 1.34 -9.53
CA LEU A 75 9.78 2.43 -8.63
C LEU A 75 8.67 3.29 -9.24
N ALA A 76 7.53 3.36 -8.57
CA ALA A 76 6.47 4.30 -8.86
C ALA A 76 6.74 5.56 -8.03
N ALA A 77 7.48 6.52 -8.59
CA ALA A 77 7.69 7.80 -7.94
C ALA A 77 6.39 8.63 -8.03
N PRO A 78 5.89 9.19 -6.91
CA PRO A 78 4.96 10.31 -6.99
C PRO A 78 5.63 11.40 -7.83
N ALA A 79 4.93 11.92 -8.86
CA ALA A 79 5.47 13.02 -9.64
C ALA A 79 5.79 14.20 -8.69
N PRO A 80 6.96 14.84 -8.80
CA PRO A 80 7.45 15.79 -7.81
C PRO A 80 6.71 17.13 -7.91
N PHE A 81 5.56 17.28 -7.22
CA PHE A 81 4.88 18.56 -7.03
C PHE A 81 4.18 18.65 -5.67
#